data_AF-A0A3D2UPG0-F1
#
_entry.id   AF-A0A3D2UPG0-F1
#
_cell.length_a   1.000
_cell.length_b   1.000
_cell.length_c   1.000
_cell.angle_alpha   90.00
_cell.angle_beta   90.00
_cell.angle_gamma   90.00
#
_symmetry.space_group_name_H-M   'P 1'
#
loop_
_entity.id
_entity.type
_entity.pdbx_description
1 polymer ?
#
loop_
_entity_poly.entity_id
_entity_poly.type
_entity_poly.pdbx_seq_one_letter_code
_entity_poly.pdbx_strand_id
1 'polypeptide(L)'
;MDSWANNIELWKKGQWHRKFLAVQGDSDEWQKVYAQYLKSDVWTEIRLKAIVQAGYRCQRCNALFFGETKLQVHHKTYDRVGGLEIDNDLEVVCAGECHRKADEEREERVEEERGYAIYEMRFDSWGKRVYEDEWVMKKYDDEIGARDEFHRFAYKDWCKKNNEPYNKRREVPEEFIDFLMQNRDGEYEEYHGDVDSWYQ
;
A
#
# COMPACT_ATOMS: atom_id res chain seq x y z
N MET A 1 20.30 36.54 15.93
CA MET A 1 19.51 36.03 14.80
C MET A 1 19.78 34.53 14.83
N ASP A 2 18.87 33.66 15.28
CA ASP A 2 17.99 32.91 14.35
C ASP A 2 16.95 32.00 15.08
N SER A 3 16.33 32.47 16.16
CA SER A 3 15.19 31.74 16.76
C SER A 3 13.88 31.96 15.98
N TRP A 4 13.69 33.14 15.39
CA TRP A 4 12.46 33.51 14.69
C TRP A 4 12.35 32.92 13.29
N ALA A 5 13.45 32.88 12.52
CA ALA A 5 13.49 32.28 11.19
C ALA A 5 13.20 30.77 11.24
N ASN A 6 13.80 30.07 12.21
CA ASN A 6 13.60 28.64 12.42
C ASN A 6 12.15 28.30 12.81
N ASN A 7 11.52 29.16 13.63
CA ASN A 7 10.09 29.02 13.97
C ASN A 7 9.15 29.24 12.78
N ILE A 8 9.47 30.18 11.88
CA ILE A 8 8.68 30.42 10.67
C ILE A 8 8.80 29.23 9.70
N GLU A 9 9.98 28.67 9.54
CA GLU A 9 10.23 27.51 8.67
C GLU A 9 9.49 26.26 9.16
N LEU A 10 9.58 25.97 10.48
CA LEU A 10 8.83 24.89 11.11
C LEU A 10 7.31 25.10 11.02
N TRP A 11 6.84 26.34 11.14
CA TRP A 11 5.42 26.66 11.01
C TRP A 11 4.91 26.45 9.58
N LYS A 12 5.66 26.87 8.56
CA LYS A 12 5.34 26.64 7.15
C LYS A 12 5.32 25.14 6.80
N LYS A 13 6.33 24.37 7.27
CA LYS A 13 6.36 22.91 7.12
C LYS A 13 5.13 22.27 7.76
N GLY A 14 4.81 22.63 9.01
CA GLY A 14 3.63 22.11 9.71
C GLY A 14 2.27 22.47 9.08
N GLN A 15 2.19 23.47 8.19
CA GLN A 15 0.95 23.78 7.48
C GLN A 15 0.58 22.71 6.45
N TRP A 16 1.55 22.20 5.69
CA TRP A 16 1.29 21.18 4.68
C TRP A 16 0.88 19.86 5.33
N HIS A 17 1.58 19.43 6.38
CA HIS A 17 1.20 18.25 7.14
C HIS A 17 -0.25 18.32 7.66
N ARG A 18 -0.68 19.46 8.20
CA ARG A 18 -2.08 19.67 8.62
C ARG A 18 -3.07 19.56 7.48
N LYS A 19 -2.73 20.03 6.26
CA LYS A 19 -3.58 19.87 5.09
C LYS A 19 -3.73 18.41 4.71
N PHE A 20 -2.66 17.62 4.77
CA PHE A 20 -2.73 16.18 4.51
C PHE A 20 -3.58 15.44 5.55
N LEU A 21 -3.44 15.78 6.84
CA LEU A 21 -4.31 15.23 7.90
C LEU A 21 -5.79 15.58 7.69
N ALA A 22 -6.09 16.79 7.22
CA ALA A 22 -7.46 17.24 7.00
C ALA A 22 -8.18 16.51 5.85
N VAL A 23 -7.44 15.92 4.91
CA VAL A 23 -7.97 15.17 3.76
C VAL A 23 -7.69 13.67 3.87
N GLN A 24 -7.27 13.19 5.05
CA GLN A 24 -6.96 11.78 5.25
C GLN A 24 -8.21 10.91 5.02
N GLY A 25 -8.06 9.90 4.16
CA GLY A 25 -9.17 9.01 3.77
C GLY A 25 -9.96 9.46 2.53
N ASP A 26 -9.77 10.70 2.06
CA ASP A 26 -10.31 11.18 0.79
C ASP A 26 -9.21 11.18 -0.28
N SER A 27 -9.19 10.14 -1.11
CA SER A 27 -8.14 9.95 -2.12
C SER A 27 -8.07 11.10 -3.12
N ASP A 28 -9.21 11.65 -3.55
CA ASP A 28 -9.26 12.68 -4.59
C ASP A 28 -8.74 14.01 -4.06
N GLU A 29 -9.16 14.40 -2.86
CA GLU A 29 -8.64 15.61 -2.21
C GLU A 29 -7.18 15.45 -1.81
N TRP A 30 -6.77 14.24 -1.38
CA TRP A 30 -5.36 13.95 -1.08
C TRP A 30 -4.47 14.18 -2.30
N GLN A 31 -4.86 13.70 -3.49
CA GLN A 31 -4.09 13.91 -4.73
C GLN A 31 -4.00 15.41 -5.09
N LYS A 32 -5.07 16.18 -4.90
CA LYS A 32 -5.06 17.63 -5.13
C LYS A 32 -4.09 18.35 -4.19
N VAL A 33 -4.12 18.00 -2.90
CA VAL A 33 -3.19 18.56 -1.90
C VAL A 33 -1.75 18.19 -2.23
N TYR A 34 -1.49 16.94 -2.63
CA TYR A 34 -0.17 16.47 -3.03
C TYR A 34 0.38 17.22 -4.25
N ALA A 35 -0.43 17.39 -5.29
CA ALA A 35 -0.04 18.14 -6.48
C ALA A 35 0.29 19.62 -6.18
N GLN A 36 -0.38 20.23 -5.19
CA GLN A 36 -0.05 21.58 -4.72
C GLN A 36 1.24 21.58 -3.88
N TYR A 37 1.42 20.58 -3.01
CA TYR A 37 2.60 20.44 -2.17
C TYR A 37 3.88 20.31 -3.00
N LEU A 38 3.86 19.48 -4.05
CA LEU A 38 5.01 19.31 -4.97
C LEU A 38 5.41 20.59 -5.72
N LYS A 39 4.52 21.59 -5.78
CA LYS A 39 4.78 22.91 -6.39
C LYS A 39 5.17 23.97 -5.36
N SER A 40 5.26 23.60 -4.08
CA SER A 40 5.53 24.54 -3.00
C SER A 40 7.02 24.79 -2.80
N ASP A 41 7.34 25.93 -2.19
CA ASP A 41 8.71 26.26 -1.78
C ASP A 41 9.24 25.23 -0.75
N VAL A 42 8.36 24.72 0.12
CA VAL A 42 8.71 23.73 1.14
C VAL A 42 9.24 22.45 0.52
N TRP A 43 8.53 21.91 -0.48
CA TRP A 43 9.02 20.73 -1.20
C TRP A 43 10.28 21.05 -2.01
N THR A 44 10.36 22.23 -2.62
CA THR A 44 11.54 22.67 -3.37
C THR A 44 12.80 22.65 -2.49
N GLU A 45 12.70 23.14 -1.26
CA GLU A 45 13.79 23.14 -0.27
C GLU A 45 14.19 21.71 0.15
N ILE A 46 13.21 20.86 0.47
CA ILE A 46 13.44 19.45 0.85
C ILE A 46 14.10 18.68 -0.28
N ARG A 47 13.59 18.84 -1.50
CA ARG A 47 14.12 18.22 -2.72
C ARG A 47 15.58 18.61 -2.95
N LEU A 48 15.89 19.91 -2.87
CA LEU A 48 17.26 20.40 -3.04
C LEU A 48 18.20 19.82 -1.98
N LYS A 49 17.77 19.83 -0.71
CA LYS A 49 18.56 19.29 0.40
C LYS A 49 18.89 17.81 0.18
N ALA A 50 17.91 17.00 -0.23
CA ALA A 50 18.11 15.58 -0.52
C ALA A 50 19.13 15.37 -1.65
N ILE A 51 19.03 16.13 -2.75
CA ILE A 51 19.97 16.04 -3.88
C ILE A 51 21.40 16.42 -3.46
N VAL A 52 21.55 17.46 -2.64
CA VAL A 52 22.85 17.90 -2.12
C VAL A 52 23.45 16.84 -1.19
N GLN A 53 22.65 16.26 -0.29
CA GLN A 53 23.08 15.17 0.59
C GLN A 53 23.51 13.93 -0.20
N ALA A 54 22.84 13.62 -1.30
CA ALA A 54 23.23 12.55 -2.22
C ALA A 54 24.46 12.89 -3.08
N GLY A 55 25.04 14.09 -2.93
CA GLY A 55 26.21 14.52 -3.68
C GLY A 55 25.97 14.61 -5.18
N TYR A 56 24.74 14.96 -5.58
CA TYR A 56 24.32 14.99 -6.99
C TYR A 56 24.47 13.63 -7.72
N ARG A 57 24.34 12.52 -6.97
CA ARG A 57 24.36 11.16 -7.52
C ARG A 57 23.01 10.47 -7.37
N CYS A 58 22.70 9.61 -8.33
CA CYS A 58 21.62 8.64 -8.15
C CYS A 58 22.03 7.63 -7.08
N GLN A 59 21.21 7.40 -6.07
CA GLN A 59 21.50 6.48 -4.97
C GLN A 59 21.44 5.00 -5.39
N ARG A 60 20.79 4.68 -6.53
CA ARG A 60 20.73 3.32 -7.07
C ARG A 60 21.90 3.00 -8.00
N CYS A 61 22.11 3.79 -9.05
CA CYS A 61 23.16 3.53 -10.05
C CYS A 61 24.48 4.26 -9.80
N ASN A 62 24.54 5.12 -8.77
CA ASN A 62 25.71 5.91 -8.37
C ASN A 62 26.26 6.90 -9.43
N ALA A 63 25.57 7.05 -10.57
CA ALA A 63 25.95 7.99 -11.62
C ALA A 63 25.84 9.43 -11.13
N LEU A 64 26.86 10.24 -11.46
CA LEU A 64 26.90 11.68 -11.16
C LEU A 64 26.14 12.46 -12.22
N PHE A 65 25.30 13.39 -11.79
CA PHE A 65 24.53 14.25 -12.68
C PHE A 65 24.83 15.72 -12.38
N PHE A 66 25.05 16.50 -13.44
CA PHE A 66 25.20 17.94 -13.33
C PHE A 66 23.84 18.59 -13.60
N GLY A 67 23.29 19.26 -12.57
CA GLY A 67 21.99 19.93 -12.63
C GLY A 67 20.86 19.08 -12.05
N GLU A 68 19.99 19.76 -11.29
CA GLU A 68 18.93 19.12 -10.51
C GLU A 68 17.84 18.48 -11.38
N THR A 69 17.64 18.92 -12.62
CA THR A 69 16.57 18.42 -13.50
C THR A 69 16.78 16.97 -13.95
N LYS A 70 17.98 16.42 -13.76
CA LYS A 70 18.33 15.04 -14.09
C LYS A 70 18.15 14.07 -12.92
N LEU A 71 17.97 14.60 -11.71
CA LEU A 71 17.68 13.84 -10.50
C LEU A 71 16.25 14.12 -10.04
N GLN A 72 15.60 13.07 -9.60
CA GLN A 72 14.28 13.12 -8.98
C GLN A 72 14.39 12.62 -7.55
N VAL A 73 13.49 13.09 -6.70
CA VAL A 73 13.38 12.64 -5.31
C VAL A 73 12.11 11.81 -5.24
N HIS A 74 12.28 10.50 -5.15
CA HIS A 74 11.22 9.52 -5.03
C HIS A 74 10.86 9.34 -3.55
N HIS A 75 9.57 9.23 -3.23
CA HIS A 75 9.11 8.95 -1.87
C HIS A 75 9.05 7.43 -1.66
N LYS A 76 9.86 6.91 -0.73
CA LYS A 76 9.79 5.51 -0.28
C LYS A 76 8.55 5.25 0.57
N THR A 77 8.19 6.23 1.40
CA THR A 77 6.98 6.25 2.23
C THR A 77 6.37 7.65 2.26
N TYR A 78 5.07 7.73 2.57
CA TYR A 78 4.31 8.97 2.72
C TYR A 78 3.96 9.28 4.19
N ASP A 79 4.48 8.53 5.16
CA ASP A 79 4.11 8.65 6.58
C ASP A 79 4.30 10.07 7.15
N ARG A 80 5.30 10.79 6.65
CA ARG A 80 5.69 12.14 7.09
C ARG A 80 5.47 13.20 6.01
N VAL A 81 4.61 12.93 5.04
CA VAL A 81 4.37 13.84 3.90
C VAL A 81 3.89 15.22 4.37
N GLY A 82 4.36 16.25 3.67
CA GLY A 82 3.93 17.63 3.89
C GLY A 82 4.89 18.42 4.76
N GLY A 83 6.19 18.32 4.52
CA GLY A 83 7.22 19.16 5.12
C GLY A 83 7.93 18.55 6.34
N LEU A 84 7.58 17.32 6.72
CA LEU A 84 8.16 16.59 7.85
C LEU A 84 9.02 15.40 7.39
N GLU A 85 9.25 15.26 6.09
CA GLU A 85 10.02 14.18 5.49
C GLU A 85 11.46 14.17 6.00
N ILE A 86 11.95 12.98 6.31
CA ILE A 86 13.35 12.73 6.68
C ILE A 86 14.08 12.00 5.54
N ASP A 87 15.40 11.95 5.62
CA ASP A 87 16.25 11.32 4.59
C ASP A 87 15.84 9.85 4.31
N ASN A 88 15.28 9.14 5.29
CA ASN A 88 14.79 7.78 5.12
C ASN A 88 13.45 7.67 4.38
N ASP A 89 12.70 8.76 4.23
CA ASP A 89 11.45 8.79 3.45
C ASP A 89 11.71 8.97 1.96
N LEU A 90 12.90 9.46 1.62
CA LEU A 90 13.22 9.96 0.29
C LEU A 90 14.37 9.17 -0.32
N GLU A 91 14.33 9.01 -1.64
CA GLU A 91 15.40 8.40 -2.42
C GLU A 91 15.70 9.29 -3.64
N VAL A 92 16.96 9.70 -3.78
CA VAL A 92 17.42 10.47 -4.94
C VAL A 92 17.78 9.51 -6.06
N VAL A 93 17.04 9.56 -7.16
CA VAL A 93 17.19 8.66 -8.30
C VAL A 93 17.36 9.44 -9.59
N CYS A 94 17.98 8.85 -10.60
CA CYS A 94 17.99 9.46 -11.93
C CYS A 94 16.58 9.47 -12.53
N ALA A 95 16.25 10.52 -13.27
CA ALA A 95 14.93 10.70 -13.91
C ALA A 95 14.60 9.65 -14.99
N GLY A 96 15.55 8.77 -15.33
CA GLY A 96 15.34 7.68 -16.27
C GLY A 96 14.98 6.38 -15.54
N GLU A 97 15.78 5.36 -15.80
CA GLU A 97 15.48 3.98 -15.41
C GLU A 97 15.31 3.76 -13.90
N CYS A 98 16.07 4.47 -13.06
CA CYS A 98 15.99 4.26 -11.62
C CYS A 98 14.68 4.81 -11.02
N HIS A 99 14.15 5.92 -11.54
CA HIS A 99 12.87 6.44 -11.08
C HIS A 99 11.71 5.52 -11.50
N ARG A 100 11.70 5.09 -12.77
CA ARG A 100 10.69 4.15 -13.27
C ARG A 100 10.62 2.88 -12.43
N LYS A 101 11.79 2.27 -12.14
CA LYS A 101 11.87 1.09 -11.27
C LYS A 101 11.38 1.36 -9.85
N ALA A 102 11.70 2.52 -9.28
CA ALA A 102 11.21 2.89 -7.96
C ALA A 102 9.69 3.03 -7.92
N ASP A 103 9.09 3.60 -8.98
CA ASP A 103 7.63 3.68 -9.12
C ASP A 103 7.00 2.28 -9.25
N GLU A 104 7.58 1.40 -10.09
CA GLU A 104 7.13 0.00 -10.24
C GLU A 104 7.20 -0.78 -8.93
N GLU A 105 8.34 -0.73 -8.22
CA GLU A 105 8.50 -1.39 -6.92
C GLU A 105 7.52 -0.84 -5.86
N ARG A 106 7.14 0.44 -5.96
CA ARG A 106 6.10 1.03 -5.10
C ARG A 106 4.73 0.49 -5.45
N GLU A 107 4.38 0.43 -6.74
CA GLU A 107 3.10 -0.11 -7.20
C GLU A 107 2.96 -1.58 -6.82
N GLU A 108 4.00 -2.40 -7.01
CA GLU A 108 4.03 -3.81 -6.61
C GLU A 108 3.78 -3.98 -5.11
N ARG A 109 4.49 -3.22 -4.26
CA ARG A 109 4.27 -3.26 -2.80
C ARG A 109 2.86 -2.85 -2.41
N VAL A 110 2.33 -1.78 -3.02
CA VAL A 110 0.96 -1.32 -2.75
C VAL A 110 -0.05 -2.39 -3.17
N GLU A 111 0.17 -3.07 -4.30
CA GLU A 111 -0.70 -4.13 -4.76
C GLU A 111 -0.63 -5.36 -3.84
N GLU A 112 0.56 -5.74 -3.38
CA GLU A 112 0.76 -6.82 -2.41
C GLU A 112 0.06 -6.51 -1.07
N GLU A 113 0.26 -5.32 -0.51
CA GLU A 113 -0.39 -4.87 0.72
C GLU A 113 -1.92 -4.83 0.58
N ARG A 114 -2.42 -4.35 -0.56
CA ARG A 114 -3.86 -4.35 -0.88
C ARG A 114 -4.40 -5.77 -0.99
N GLY A 115 -3.70 -6.64 -1.69
CA GLY A 115 -4.08 -8.03 -1.84
C GLY A 115 -4.21 -8.73 -0.50
N TYR A 116 -3.20 -8.58 0.36
CA TYR A 116 -3.23 -9.15 1.71
C TYR A 116 -4.35 -8.57 2.57
N ALA A 117 -4.56 -7.25 2.53
CA ALA A 117 -5.65 -6.62 3.26
C ALA A 117 -7.03 -7.15 2.82
N ILE A 118 -7.23 -7.33 1.50
CA ILE A 118 -8.46 -7.90 0.94
C ILE A 118 -8.63 -9.36 1.36
N TYR A 119 -7.57 -10.14 1.30
CA TYR A 119 -7.56 -11.51 1.79
C TYR A 119 -7.95 -11.58 3.27
N GLU A 120 -7.37 -10.74 4.15
CA GLU A 120 -7.73 -10.66 5.57
C GLU A 120 -9.19 -10.27 5.78
N MET A 121 -9.70 -9.29 5.02
CA MET A 121 -11.11 -8.90 5.09
C MET A 121 -12.04 -10.04 4.70
N ARG A 122 -11.69 -10.82 3.66
CA ARG A 122 -12.46 -11.99 3.22
C ARG A 122 -12.41 -13.10 4.27
N PHE A 123 -11.22 -13.38 4.81
CA PHE A 123 -11.01 -14.37 5.85
C PHE A 123 -11.83 -14.04 7.10
N ASP A 124 -11.78 -12.78 7.57
CA ASP A 124 -12.54 -12.31 8.73
C ASP A 124 -14.05 -12.35 8.49
N SER A 125 -14.50 -11.93 7.30
CA SER A 125 -15.92 -11.97 6.92
C SER A 125 -16.45 -13.39 6.83
N TRP A 126 -15.68 -14.32 6.27
CA TRP A 126 -16.01 -15.75 6.24
C TRP A 126 -16.06 -16.32 7.66
N GLY A 127 -15.05 -16.04 8.48
CA GLY A 127 -14.95 -16.53 9.84
C GLY A 127 -16.13 -16.10 10.70
N LYS A 128 -16.52 -14.82 10.65
CA LYS A 128 -17.71 -14.29 11.32
C LYS A 128 -19.01 -14.98 10.89
N ARG A 129 -19.11 -15.44 9.64
CA ARG A 129 -20.30 -16.15 9.15
C ARG A 129 -20.32 -17.62 9.56
N VAL A 130 -19.15 -18.26 9.68
CA VAL A 130 -19.04 -19.70 10.02
C VAL A 130 -19.08 -19.94 11.52
N TYR A 131 -18.40 -19.07 12.27
CA TYR A 131 -18.17 -19.23 13.71
C TYR A 131 -18.97 -18.25 14.57
N GLU A 132 -19.67 -17.30 13.94
CA GLU A 132 -20.49 -16.30 14.64
C GLU A 132 -19.69 -15.60 15.77
N ASP A 133 -20.21 -15.63 16.99
CA ASP A 133 -19.60 -15.02 18.18
C ASP A 133 -18.30 -15.72 18.61
N GLU A 134 -18.07 -16.98 18.20
CA GLU A 134 -16.86 -17.73 18.53
C GLU A 134 -15.69 -17.41 17.59
N TRP A 135 -15.91 -16.64 16.52
CA TRP A 135 -14.89 -16.35 15.51
C TRP A 135 -13.59 -15.80 16.12
N VAL A 136 -13.72 -14.83 17.03
CA VAL A 136 -12.56 -14.19 17.66
C VAL A 136 -11.74 -15.22 18.44
N MET A 137 -12.40 -16.13 19.14
CA MET A 137 -11.74 -17.18 19.92
C MET A 137 -11.10 -18.23 19.01
N LYS A 138 -11.83 -18.69 17.97
CA LYS A 138 -11.29 -19.63 16.98
C LYS A 138 -10.06 -19.06 16.25
N LYS A 139 -10.11 -17.79 15.84
CA LYS A 139 -8.98 -17.12 15.18
C LYS A 139 -7.76 -17.05 16.10
N TYR A 140 -7.97 -16.78 17.39
CA TYR A 140 -6.88 -16.69 18.36
C TYR A 140 -6.28 -18.06 18.71
N ASP A 141 -7.14 -19.06 18.93
CA ASP A 141 -6.73 -20.39 19.39
C ASP A 141 -6.13 -21.24 18.27
N ASP A 142 -6.60 -21.08 17.02
CA ASP A 142 -6.20 -21.89 15.88
C ASP A 142 -6.31 -21.12 14.56
N GLU A 143 -5.52 -20.04 14.43
CA GLU A 143 -5.50 -19.23 13.21
C GLU A 143 -5.10 -20.06 11.97
N ILE A 144 -4.12 -20.95 12.12
CA ILE A 144 -3.61 -21.78 11.03
C ILE A 144 -4.71 -22.73 10.52
N GLY A 145 -5.39 -23.44 11.41
CA GLY A 145 -6.51 -24.30 11.04
C GLY A 145 -7.68 -23.52 10.45
N ALA A 146 -8.02 -22.36 11.02
CA ALA A 146 -9.05 -21.48 10.46
C ALA A 146 -8.71 -21.03 9.03
N ARG A 147 -7.44 -20.70 8.74
CA ARG A 147 -6.99 -20.33 7.38
C ARG A 147 -7.05 -21.51 6.42
N ASP A 148 -6.67 -22.72 6.84
CA ASP A 148 -6.79 -23.93 5.99
C ASP A 148 -8.26 -24.19 5.62
N GLU A 149 -9.17 -24.07 6.58
CA GLU A 149 -10.60 -24.18 6.35
C GLU A 149 -11.12 -23.12 5.37
N PHE A 150 -10.69 -21.87 5.53
CA PHE A 150 -11.01 -20.78 4.60
C PHE A 150 -10.48 -21.06 3.19
N HIS A 151 -9.24 -21.51 3.04
CA HIS A 151 -8.65 -21.84 1.75
C HIS A 151 -9.42 -22.97 1.06
N ARG A 152 -9.80 -24.01 1.79
CA ARG A 152 -10.64 -25.11 1.25
C ARG A 152 -12.01 -24.62 0.83
N PHE A 153 -12.62 -23.73 1.62
CA PHE A 153 -13.88 -23.11 1.29
C PHE A 153 -13.78 -22.30 -0.01
N ALA A 154 -12.80 -21.40 -0.11
CA ALA A 154 -12.58 -20.56 -1.28
C ALA A 154 -12.24 -21.38 -2.54
N TYR A 155 -11.40 -22.42 -2.40
CA TYR A 155 -11.02 -23.29 -3.51
C TYR A 155 -12.20 -24.10 -4.05
N LYS A 156 -13.07 -24.58 -3.16
CA LYS A 156 -14.30 -25.28 -3.55
C LYS A 156 -15.21 -24.38 -4.40
N ASP A 157 -15.38 -23.11 -4.02
CA ASP A 157 -16.18 -22.15 -4.79
C ASP A 157 -15.52 -21.83 -6.14
N TRP A 158 -14.21 -21.60 -6.16
CA TRP A 158 -13.44 -21.38 -7.39
C TRP A 158 -13.57 -22.56 -8.36
N CYS A 159 -13.43 -23.80 -7.88
CA CYS A 159 -13.59 -24.99 -8.70
C CYS A 159 -14.99 -25.05 -9.32
N LYS A 160 -16.04 -24.76 -8.53
CA LYS A 160 -17.42 -24.75 -9.00
C LYS A 160 -17.63 -23.71 -10.11
N LYS A 161 -17.07 -22.50 -9.96
CA LYS A 161 -17.19 -21.41 -10.95
C LYS A 161 -16.44 -21.69 -12.25
N ASN A 162 -15.28 -22.35 -12.16
CA ASN A 162 -14.45 -22.67 -13.32
C ASN A 162 -14.75 -24.05 -13.91
N ASN A 163 -15.77 -24.75 -13.41
CA ASN A 163 -16.11 -26.12 -13.82
C ASN A 163 -14.93 -27.12 -13.66
N GLU A 164 -14.12 -26.90 -12.61
CA GLU A 164 -12.99 -27.73 -12.24
C GLU A 164 -13.38 -28.77 -11.16
N PRO A 165 -12.77 -29.96 -11.14
CA PRO A 165 -13.09 -30.98 -10.16
C PRO A 165 -12.52 -30.65 -8.77
N TYR A 166 -13.40 -30.48 -7.79
CA TYR A 166 -13.00 -30.30 -6.38
C TYR A 166 -12.83 -31.64 -5.65
N ASN A 167 -11.70 -31.82 -4.96
CA ASN A 167 -11.44 -32.98 -4.10
C ASN A 167 -11.07 -32.54 -2.67
N LYS A 168 -11.99 -32.73 -1.73
CA LYS A 168 -11.82 -32.39 -0.31
C LYS A 168 -10.65 -33.07 0.41
N ARG A 169 -10.09 -34.15 -0.15
CA ARG A 169 -8.95 -34.88 0.42
C ARG A 169 -7.60 -34.38 -0.10
N ARG A 170 -7.60 -33.50 -1.10
CA ARG A 170 -6.38 -32.88 -1.60
C ARG A 170 -6.10 -31.60 -0.83
N GLU A 171 -4.83 -31.28 -0.73
CA GLU A 171 -4.39 -29.96 -0.30
C GLU A 171 -4.80 -28.93 -1.34
N VAL A 172 -5.03 -27.70 -0.88
CA VAL A 172 -5.30 -26.57 -1.76
C VAL A 172 -3.97 -26.20 -2.43
N PRO A 173 -3.92 -26.02 -3.77
CA PRO A 173 -2.68 -25.64 -4.45
C PRO A 173 -2.10 -24.33 -3.89
N GLU A 174 -0.79 -24.27 -3.69
CA GLU A 174 -0.11 -23.07 -3.21
C GLU A 174 -0.34 -21.89 -4.17
N GLU A 175 -0.37 -22.15 -5.48
CA GLU A 175 -0.63 -21.13 -6.49
C GLU A 175 -2.03 -20.53 -6.38
N PHE A 176 -3.00 -21.29 -5.87
CA PHE A 176 -4.34 -20.77 -5.59
C PHE A 176 -4.35 -19.90 -4.33
N ILE A 177 -3.58 -20.27 -3.30
CA ILE A 177 -3.43 -19.45 -2.09
C ILE A 177 -2.76 -18.12 -2.43
N ASP A 178 -1.69 -18.15 -3.23
CA ASP A 178 -1.03 -16.94 -3.74
C ASP A 178 -1.98 -16.08 -4.57
N PHE A 179 -2.79 -16.71 -5.42
CA PHE A 179 -3.83 -16.03 -6.19
C PHE A 179 -4.86 -15.34 -5.30
N LEU A 180 -5.30 -15.99 -4.20
CA LEU A 180 -6.21 -15.39 -3.22
C LEU A 180 -5.58 -14.18 -2.51
N MET A 181 -4.28 -14.27 -2.18
CA MET A 181 -3.55 -13.22 -1.47
C MET A 181 -3.18 -12.02 -2.35
N GLN A 182 -3.03 -12.21 -3.66
CA GLN A 182 -2.63 -11.13 -4.57
C GLN A 182 -3.81 -10.37 -5.18
N ASN A 183 -5.06 -10.74 -4.83
CA ASN A 183 -6.29 -10.11 -5.35
C ASN A 183 -6.27 -9.86 -6.88
N ARG A 184 -5.72 -10.80 -7.67
CA ARG A 184 -5.56 -10.62 -9.12
C ARG A 184 -6.87 -10.48 -9.89
N ASP A 185 -8.00 -10.73 -9.24
CA ASP A 185 -9.32 -10.42 -9.75
C ASP A 185 -9.91 -9.22 -9.00
N GLY A 186 -9.83 -8.05 -9.61
CA GLY A 186 -10.69 -6.91 -9.31
C GLY A 186 -12.18 -7.13 -9.66
N GLU A 187 -12.64 -8.39 -9.75
CA GLU A 187 -13.98 -8.79 -10.19
C GLU A 187 -14.70 -9.74 -9.19
N TYR A 188 -14.43 -9.61 -7.90
CA TYR A 188 -15.45 -9.97 -6.90
C TYR A 188 -16.04 -8.68 -6.37
N GLU A 189 -16.98 -8.12 -7.15
CA GLU A 189 -17.99 -7.20 -6.62
C GLU A 189 -18.53 -7.75 -5.29
N GLU A 190 -18.80 -6.85 -4.35
CA GLU A 190 -19.42 -7.10 -3.05
C GLU A 190 -20.22 -8.41 -3.03
N TYR A 191 -19.67 -9.44 -2.38
CA TYR A 191 -20.41 -10.69 -2.18
C TYR A 191 -21.50 -10.46 -1.13
N HIS A 192 -22.58 -9.83 -1.58
CA HIS A 192 -23.93 -9.86 -1.02
C HIS A 192 -24.67 -11.13 -1.44
N GLY A 193 -23.94 -12.25 -1.58
CA GLY A 193 -24.53 -13.55 -1.90
C GLY A 193 -25.47 -13.98 -0.79
N ASP A 194 -26.76 -13.95 -1.11
CA ASP A 194 -27.88 -14.38 -0.31
C ASP A 194 -27.68 -15.83 0.16
N VAL A 195 -27.59 -16.02 1.48
CA VAL A 195 -27.30 -17.31 2.12
C VAL A 195 -28.55 -18.20 2.14
N ASP A 196 -29.74 -17.63 1.86
CA ASP A 196 -31.01 -18.33 1.98
C ASP A 196 -31.33 -19.26 0.80
N SER A 197 -30.59 -19.18 -0.32
CA SER A 197 -30.87 -20.04 -1.48
C SER A 197 -30.26 -21.46 -1.40
N TRP A 198 -29.67 -21.86 -0.27
CA TRP A 198 -28.85 -23.08 -0.19
C TRP A 198 -29.34 -24.13 0.81
N TYR A 199 -30.51 -23.93 1.44
CA TYR A 199 -31.23 -24.94 2.21
C TYR A 199 -32.44 -25.52 1.44
N GLN A 200 -32.22 -25.96 0.20
CA GLN A 200 -33.09 -26.90 -0.51
C GLN A 200 -32.28 -28.09 -1.03
#